data_AF-A0A5B1LM17-F1
#
_entry.id   AF-A0A5B1LM17-F1
#
_cell.length_a   1.000
_cell.length_b   1.000
_cell.length_c   1.000
_cell.angle_alpha   90.00
_cell.angle_beta   90.00
_cell.angle_gamma   90.00
#
_symmetry.space_group_name_H-M   'P 1'
#
loop_
_entity.id
_entity.type
_entity.pdbx_description
1 polymer ?
#
loop_
_entity_poly.entity_id
_entity_poly.type
_entity_poly.pdbx_seq_one_letter_code
_entity_poly.pdbx_strand_id
1 'polypeptide(L)'
;MGKLGLFVAVAVAVVAVLISPALGRAVPSGSYRPDLPPDTIELGCYPLPRGLTLDFPYQVRTDGDVHGQRVLTLQWDELDTAEVRHRLRVALRHAGLPRSAATITPYDDQAIVRGTITLRLPTAPLSSDAPACRDPQTTKRFPPDWAPSTEYG
;
A
#
# COMPACT_ATOMS: atom_id res chain seq x y z
N MET A 1 -1.93 35.96 -41.60
CA MET A 1 -3.23 35.64 -40.98
C MET A 1 -4.15 36.83 -41.13
N GLY A 2 -5.31 36.67 -41.77
CA GLY A 2 -6.30 37.76 -41.87
C GLY A 2 -7.00 38.01 -40.53
N LYS A 3 -7.58 39.20 -40.35
CA LYS A 3 -8.32 39.60 -39.14
C LYS A 3 -9.36 38.55 -38.70
N LEU A 4 -9.98 37.87 -39.66
CA LEU A 4 -10.94 36.78 -39.42
C LEU A 4 -10.33 35.61 -38.62
N GLY A 5 -9.09 35.21 -38.91
CA GLY A 5 -8.42 34.12 -38.20
C GLY A 5 -8.13 34.46 -36.73
N LEU A 6 -7.82 35.73 -36.44
CA LEU A 6 -7.63 36.20 -35.08
C LEU A 6 -8.94 36.18 -34.28
N PHE A 7 -10.05 36.62 -34.88
CA PHE A 7 -11.36 36.61 -34.22
C PHE A 7 -11.83 35.18 -33.90
N VAL A 8 -11.63 34.23 -34.80
CA VAL A 8 -11.97 32.82 -34.57
C VAL A 8 -11.15 32.25 -33.42
N ALA A 9 -9.85 32.51 -33.38
CA ALA A 9 -9.00 32.04 -32.29
C ALA A 9 -9.42 32.61 -30.92
N VAL A 10 -9.74 33.91 -30.87
CA VAL A 10 -10.23 34.57 -29.64
C VAL A 10 -11.57 33.99 -29.21
N ALA A 11 -12.51 33.78 -30.13
CA ALA A 11 -13.81 33.21 -29.81
C ALA A 11 -13.67 31.77 -29.25
N VAL A 12 -12.84 30.94 -29.85
CA VAL A 12 -12.57 29.58 -29.35
C VAL A 12 -11.95 29.61 -27.95
N ALA A 13 -10.98 30.49 -27.69
CA ALA A 13 -10.37 30.61 -26.37
C ALA A 13 -11.38 31.07 -25.31
N VAL A 14 -12.23 32.06 -25.62
CA VAL A 14 -13.27 32.55 -24.72
C VAL A 14 -14.27 31.44 -24.41
N VAL A 15 -14.72 30.70 -25.43
CA VAL A 15 -15.64 29.57 -25.24
C VAL A 15 -14.99 28.48 -24.38
N ALA A 16 -13.72 28.12 -24.63
CA ALA A 16 -13.02 27.14 -23.82
C ALA A 16 -12.93 27.55 -22.34
N VAL A 17 -12.63 28.82 -22.05
CA VAL A 17 -12.59 29.35 -20.68
C VAL A 17 -13.98 29.30 -20.03
N LEU A 18 -15.03 29.69 -20.74
CA LEU A 18 -16.40 29.71 -20.22
C LEU A 18 -16.98 28.32 -19.96
N ILE A 19 -16.62 27.31 -20.77
CA ILE A 19 -17.10 25.93 -20.59
C ILE A 19 -16.20 25.14 -19.60
N SER A 20 -14.96 25.58 -19.36
CA SER A 20 -14.02 24.88 -18.45
C SER A 20 -14.57 24.56 -17.05
N PRO A 21 -15.40 25.38 -16.38
CA PRO A 21 -15.97 25.03 -15.08
C PRO A 21 -17.05 23.94 -15.16
N ALA A 22 -17.73 23.82 -16.31
CA ALA A 22 -18.81 22.85 -16.54
C ALA A 22 -18.29 21.48 -17.01
N LEU A 23 -17.08 21.42 -17.58
CA LEU A 23 -16.45 20.17 -18.07
C LEU A 23 -15.82 19.32 -16.96
N GLY A 24 -16.29 19.48 -15.71
CA GLY A 24 -15.87 18.65 -14.60
C GLY A 24 -14.58 19.12 -13.98
N ARG A 25 -14.68 20.01 -12.99
CA ARG A 25 -13.73 19.90 -11.88
C ARG A 25 -13.95 18.52 -11.28
N ALA A 26 -12.89 17.71 -11.18
CA ALA A 26 -12.95 16.48 -10.41
C ALA A 26 -13.58 16.84 -9.07
N VAL A 27 -14.77 16.32 -8.79
CA VAL A 27 -15.43 16.52 -7.51
C VAL A 27 -14.44 15.99 -6.49
N PRO A 28 -13.92 16.81 -5.56
CA PRO A 28 -13.04 16.32 -4.53
C PRO A 28 -13.90 15.38 -3.69
N SER A 29 -13.82 14.09 -3.98
CA SER A 29 -14.50 13.05 -3.19
C SER A 29 -13.93 12.95 -1.78
N GLY A 30 -12.89 13.75 -1.47
CA GLY A 30 -12.03 13.59 -0.29
C GLY A 30 -11.16 12.33 -0.36
N SER A 31 -11.35 11.48 -1.37
CA SER A 31 -10.63 10.22 -1.53
C SER A 31 -9.98 10.18 -2.91
N TYR A 32 -8.74 10.71 -2.97
CA TYR A 32 -7.84 10.47 -4.09
C TYR A 32 -7.23 9.06 -4.06
N ARG A 33 -7.60 8.22 -3.10
CA ARG A 33 -7.14 6.83 -3.04
C ARG A 33 -8.02 6.02 -4.00
N PRO A 34 -7.47 5.50 -5.13
CA PRO A 34 -8.20 4.52 -5.92
C PRO A 34 -8.52 3.32 -5.03
N ASP A 35 -9.60 2.60 -5.36
CA ASP A 35 -9.90 1.32 -4.72
C ASP A 35 -8.65 0.46 -4.77
N LEU A 36 -8.12 0.13 -3.59
CA LEU A 36 -6.92 -0.67 -3.51
C LEU A 36 -7.30 -2.12 -3.78
N PRO A 37 -6.43 -2.87 -4.48
CA PRO A 37 -6.63 -4.30 -4.59
C PRO A 37 -6.75 -4.92 -3.18
N PRO A 38 -7.54 -6.00 -3.03
CA PRO A 38 -7.70 -6.69 -1.75
C PRO A 38 -6.36 -7.23 -1.25
N ASP A 39 -6.11 -7.17 0.06
CA ASP A 39 -4.82 -7.58 0.68
C ASP A 39 -4.44 -9.00 0.26
N THR A 40 -3.24 -9.14 -0.31
CA THR A 40 -2.71 -10.42 -0.79
C THR A 40 -2.54 -11.46 0.32
N ILE A 41 -2.31 -11.02 1.56
CA ILE A 41 -2.29 -11.93 2.71
C ILE A 41 -3.69 -12.46 3.02
N GLU A 42 -4.70 -11.58 3.05
CA GLU A 42 -6.10 -11.94 3.29
C GLU A 42 -6.70 -12.79 2.14
N LEU A 43 -6.28 -12.54 0.89
CA LEU A 43 -6.63 -13.38 -0.26
C LEU A 43 -5.98 -14.77 -0.24
N GLY A 44 -5.08 -15.02 0.72
CA GLY A 44 -4.37 -16.29 0.80
C GLY A 44 -3.30 -16.47 -0.29
N CYS A 45 -2.86 -15.38 -0.93
CA CYS A 45 -1.70 -15.41 -1.82
C CYS A 45 -0.42 -15.62 -1.01
N TYR A 46 -0.33 -15.03 0.19
CA TYR A 46 0.83 -15.17 1.07
C TYR A 46 0.36 -15.66 2.45
N PRO A 47 -0.05 -16.95 2.57
CA PRO A 47 -0.64 -17.44 3.80
C PRO A 47 0.35 -17.34 4.96
N LEU A 48 -0.05 -16.61 5.99
CA LEU A 48 0.71 -16.52 7.23
C LEU A 48 0.50 -17.80 8.07
N PRO A 49 1.50 -18.20 8.88
CA PRO A 49 1.32 -19.27 9.85
C PRO A 49 0.11 -19.03 10.75
N ARG A 50 -0.54 -20.12 11.18
CA ARG A 50 -1.72 -20.04 12.03
C ARG A 50 -1.46 -19.17 13.27
N GLY A 51 -2.32 -18.18 13.47
CA GLY A 51 -2.22 -17.25 14.60
C GLY A 51 -1.31 -16.05 14.37
N LEU A 52 -0.56 -15.99 13.26
CA LEU A 52 0.18 -14.77 12.89
C LEU A 52 -0.77 -13.80 12.18
N THR A 53 -1.06 -12.67 12.83
CA THR A 53 -1.84 -11.57 12.26
C THR A 53 -1.01 -10.29 12.28
N LEU A 54 -1.07 -9.51 11.20
CA LEU A 54 -0.37 -8.24 11.09
C LEU A 54 -1.37 -7.10 11.26
N ASP A 55 -1.46 -6.61 12.49
CA ASP A 55 -2.44 -5.60 12.88
C ASP A 55 -1.88 -4.17 12.82
N PHE A 56 -1.38 -3.80 11.64
CA PHE A 56 -0.92 -2.45 11.31
C PHE A 56 -0.93 -2.26 9.78
N PRO A 57 -0.87 -1.01 9.27
CA PRO A 57 -0.77 -0.75 7.84
C PRO A 57 0.57 -1.25 7.31
N TYR A 58 0.52 -2.03 6.23
CA TYR A 58 1.72 -2.52 5.55
C TYR A 58 1.49 -2.62 4.05
N GLN A 59 2.59 -2.72 3.33
CA GLN A 59 2.61 -3.12 1.93
C GLN A 59 3.52 -4.32 1.73
N VAL A 60 3.00 -5.37 1.10
CA VAL A 60 3.84 -6.51 0.68
C VAL A 60 4.72 -6.06 -0.49
N ARG A 61 6.02 -6.33 -0.40
CA ARG A 61 7.00 -6.00 -1.45
C ARG A 61 7.53 -7.23 -2.16
N THR A 62 7.79 -8.30 -1.42
CA THR A 62 8.28 -9.56 -1.96
C THR A 62 7.79 -10.72 -1.11
N ASP A 63 7.42 -11.83 -1.75
CA ASP A 63 7.25 -13.15 -1.11
C ASP A 63 8.00 -14.19 -1.95
N GLY A 64 8.64 -15.14 -1.28
CA GLY A 64 9.26 -16.28 -1.96
C GLY A 64 9.95 -17.22 -1.00
N ASP A 65 10.20 -18.44 -1.47
CA ASP A 65 10.97 -19.43 -0.72
C ASP A 65 12.47 -19.27 -1.02
N VAL A 66 13.27 -19.06 0.02
CA VAL A 66 14.73 -18.95 -0.03
C VAL A 66 15.32 -20.05 0.84
N HIS A 67 16.08 -20.96 0.24
CA HIS A 67 16.68 -22.12 0.94
C HIS A 67 15.67 -22.98 1.73
N GLY A 68 14.45 -23.15 1.20
CA GLY A 68 13.40 -23.94 1.86
C GLY A 68 12.72 -23.22 3.03
N GLN A 69 12.89 -21.90 3.13
CA GLN A 69 12.21 -21.05 4.09
C GLN A 69 11.50 -19.91 3.38
N ARG A 70 10.26 -19.62 3.75
CA ARG A 70 9.52 -18.49 3.18
C ARG A 70 10.09 -17.17 3.71
N VAL A 71 10.33 -16.22 2.82
CA VAL A 71 10.79 -14.87 3.12
C VAL A 71 9.76 -13.87 2.57
N LEU A 72 9.07 -13.19 3.49
CA LEU A 72 8.07 -12.17 3.20
C LEU A 72 8.61 -10.79 3.62
N THR A 73 8.73 -9.87 2.67
CA THR A 73 9.17 -8.49 2.93
C THR A 73 7.99 -7.55 2.88
N LEU A 74 7.84 -6.77 3.94
CA LEU A 74 6.80 -5.76 4.10
C LEU A 74 7.44 -4.37 4.23
N GLN A 75 6.70 -3.34 3.85
CA GLN A 75 6.99 -1.96 4.21
C GLN A 75 5.89 -1.41 5.11
N TRP A 76 6.23 -0.49 6.00
CA TRP A 76 5.27 0.27 6.81
C TRP A 76 5.58 1.77 6.71
N ASP A 77 4.57 2.61 6.92
CA ASP A 77 4.66 4.06 6.69
C ASP A 77 3.97 4.94 7.74
N GLU A 78 2.95 4.43 8.44
CA GLU A 78 2.14 5.27 9.34
C GLU A 78 2.54 5.18 10.83
N LEU A 79 3.17 4.09 11.24
CA LEU A 79 3.54 3.85 12.64
C LEU A 79 5.03 4.10 12.90
N ASP A 80 5.33 4.56 14.13
CA ASP A 80 6.71 4.63 14.59
C ASP A 80 7.32 3.22 14.74
N THR A 81 8.66 3.16 14.74
CA THR A 81 9.40 1.89 14.79
C THR A 81 9.18 1.12 16.10
N ALA A 82 8.95 1.83 17.22
CA ALA A 82 8.76 1.20 18.53
C ALA A 82 7.40 0.49 18.61
N GLU A 83 6.35 1.11 18.07
CA GLU A 83 5.01 0.56 17.99
C GLU A 83 4.95 -0.64 17.05
N VAL A 84 5.52 -0.54 15.85
CA VAL A 84 5.63 -1.69 14.93
C VAL A 84 6.36 -2.86 15.60
N ARG A 85 7.47 -2.57 16.30
CA ARG A 85 8.20 -3.59 17.05
C ARG A 85 7.38 -4.17 18.20
N HIS A 86 6.53 -3.39 18.85
CA HIS A 86 5.63 -3.89 19.89
C HIS A 86 4.59 -4.85 19.30
N ARG A 87 3.83 -4.39 18.30
CA ARG A 87 2.77 -5.16 17.63
C ARG A 87 3.31 -6.45 17.00
N LEU A 88 4.43 -6.37 16.27
CA LEU A 88 5.03 -7.53 15.65
C LEU A 88 5.49 -8.57 16.68
N ARG A 89 6.03 -8.14 17.82
CA ARG A 89 6.39 -9.07 18.91
C ARG A 89 5.15 -9.75 19.50
N VAL A 90 4.01 -9.06 19.61
CA VAL A 90 2.75 -9.65 20.08
C VAL A 90 2.27 -10.71 19.07
N ALA A 91 2.23 -10.35 17.78
CA ALA A 91 1.82 -11.24 16.69
C ALA A 91 2.68 -12.52 16.61
N LEU A 92 4.01 -12.38 16.65
CA LEU A 92 4.92 -13.54 16.64
C LEU A 92 4.71 -14.45 17.84
N ARG A 93 4.52 -13.89 19.04
CA ARG A 93 4.24 -14.70 20.25
C ARG A 93 2.93 -15.47 20.12
N HIS A 94 1.87 -14.82 19.63
CA HIS A 94 0.57 -15.46 19.43
C HIS A 94 0.64 -16.61 18.41
N ALA A 95 1.48 -16.47 17.38
CA ALA A 95 1.76 -17.51 16.39
C ALA A 95 2.74 -18.61 16.87
N GLY A 96 3.29 -18.51 18.08
CA GLY A 96 4.32 -19.44 18.56
C GLY A 96 5.66 -19.33 17.82
N LEU A 97 5.93 -18.18 17.17
CA LEU A 97 7.15 -17.93 16.41
C LEU A 97 8.23 -17.24 17.26
N PRO A 98 9.52 -17.53 17.03
CA PRO A 98 10.60 -16.85 17.72
C PRO A 98 10.74 -15.41 17.25
N ARG A 99 11.30 -14.53 18.08
CA ARG A 99 11.57 -13.12 17.70
C ARG A 99 12.50 -13.01 16.49
N SER A 100 13.39 -13.97 16.29
CA SER A 100 14.30 -14.05 15.14
C SER A 100 13.60 -14.34 13.81
N ALA A 101 12.31 -14.69 13.82
CA ALA A 101 11.51 -14.82 12.61
C ALA A 101 11.21 -13.47 11.95
N ALA A 102 11.55 -12.34 12.59
CA ALA A 102 11.40 -11.02 11.99
C ALA A 102 12.65 -10.15 12.17
N THR A 103 13.01 -9.44 11.11
CA THR A 103 13.99 -8.35 11.14
C THR A 103 13.27 -7.05 10.78
N ILE A 104 13.47 -5.99 11.58
CA ILE A 104 12.94 -4.66 11.32
C ILE A 104 14.10 -3.74 10.95
N THR A 105 14.03 -3.12 9.78
CA THR A 105 15.02 -2.17 9.27
C THR A 105 14.35 -0.81 9.08
N PRO A 106 14.45 0.11 10.06
CA PRO A 106 13.89 1.45 9.91
C PRO A 106 14.64 2.23 8.83
N TYR A 107 13.94 3.13 8.16
CA TYR A 107 14.51 4.17 7.30
C TYR A 107 14.69 5.47 8.10
N ASP A 108 15.11 6.54 7.42
CA ASP A 108 15.20 7.85 8.06
C ASP A 108 13.81 8.37 8.47
N ASP A 109 13.79 9.34 9.38
CA ASP A 109 12.61 9.91 10.00
C ASP A 109 11.84 10.91 9.11
N GLN A 110 12.38 11.27 7.95
CA GLN A 110 11.76 12.09 6.91
C GLN A 110 11.16 11.24 5.78
N ALA A 111 11.51 9.96 5.69
CA ALA A 111 10.97 9.07 4.68
C ALA A 111 9.46 8.82 4.88
N ILE A 112 8.71 8.91 3.78
CA ILE A 112 7.28 8.57 3.74
C ILE A 112 7.08 7.11 4.17
N VAL A 113 7.92 6.21 3.63
CA VAL A 113 8.02 4.83 4.10
C VAL A 113 8.97 4.81 5.29
N ARG A 114 8.51 4.31 6.44
CA ARG A 114 9.26 4.35 7.69
C ARG A 114 10.24 3.18 7.86
N GLY A 115 10.09 2.12 7.05
CA GLY A 115 11.08 1.04 6.97
C GLY A 115 10.56 -0.25 6.35
N THR A 116 11.36 -1.32 6.49
CA THR A 116 11.03 -2.68 6.03
C THR A 116 11.05 -3.74 7.13
N ILE A 117 10.10 -4.67 7.06
CA ILE A 117 10.06 -5.86 7.90
C ILE A 117 10.33 -7.06 7.01
N THR A 118 11.32 -7.87 7.35
CA THR A 118 11.55 -9.16 6.71
C THR A 118 11.13 -10.26 7.66
N LEU A 119 10.09 -11.00 7.29
CA LEU A 119 9.61 -12.18 7.98
C LEU A 119 10.22 -13.43 7.36
N ARG A 120 10.82 -14.28 8.18
CA ARG A 120 11.31 -15.59 7.81
C ARG A 120 10.41 -16.66 8.42
N LEU A 121 9.53 -17.22 7.61
CA LEU A 121 8.41 -18.05 8.04
C LEU A 121 8.59 -19.50 7.56
N PRO A 122 7.94 -20.48 8.21
CA PRO A 122 7.79 -21.80 7.63
C PRO A 122 7.11 -21.70 6.25
N THR A 123 7.58 -22.49 5.28
CA THR A 123 6.92 -22.57 3.97
C THR A 123 5.51 -23.14 4.13
N ALA A 124 4.55 -22.53 3.43
CA ALA A 124 3.17 -22.97 3.38
C ALA A 124 2.69 -22.95 1.93
N PRO A 125 1.93 -23.98 1.48
CA PRO A 125 1.36 -23.96 0.14
C PRO A 125 0.47 -22.72 -0.03
N LEU A 126 0.47 -22.14 -1.23
CA LEU A 126 -0.45 -21.07 -1.57
C LEU A 126 -1.89 -21.57 -1.34
N SER A 127 -2.71 -20.74 -0.70
CA SER A 127 -4.13 -21.04 -0.50
C SER A 127 -5.02 -20.51 -1.62
N SER A 128 -4.44 -19.76 -2.58
CA SER A 128 -5.15 -19.15 -3.70
C SER A 128 -4.27 -19.11 -4.96
N ASP A 129 -4.89 -19.32 -6.12
CA ASP A 129 -4.31 -19.18 -7.46
C ASP A 129 -4.81 -17.93 -8.19
N ALA A 130 -5.47 -17.01 -7.47
CA ALA A 130 -6.05 -15.79 -8.03
C ALA A 130 -5.01 -14.99 -8.84
N PRO A 131 -5.39 -14.34 -9.96
CA PRO A 131 -4.46 -13.55 -10.76
C PRO A 131 -3.68 -12.50 -9.97
N ALA A 132 -4.29 -11.93 -8.92
CA ALA A 132 -3.66 -10.98 -8.01
C ALA A 132 -2.42 -11.56 -7.30
N CYS A 133 -2.39 -12.87 -7.03
CA CYS A 133 -1.26 -13.54 -6.39
C CYS A 133 0.00 -13.57 -7.28
N ARG A 134 -0.13 -13.26 -8.57
CA ARG A 134 0.98 -13.21 -9.54
C ARG A 134 1.47 -11.79 -9.82
N ASP A 135 0.81 -10.77 -9.29
CA ASP A 135 1.19 -9.38 -9.49
C ASP A 135 2.04 -8.87 -8.31
N PRO A 136 3.35 -8.64 -8.52
CA PRO A 136 4.27 -8.21 -7.47
C PRO A 136 3.99 -6.79 -6.95
N GLN A 137 3.14 -6.01 -7.63
CA GLN A 137 2.79 -4.65 -7.23
C GLN A 137 1.58 -4.62 -6.29
N THR A 138 1.00 -5.78 -5.95
CA THR A 138 -0.28 -5.80 -5.25
C THR A 138 -0.13 -5.62 -3.73
N THR A 139 -0.81 -4.58 -3.27
CA THR A 139 -1.43 -4.40 -1.95
C THR A 139 -0.66 -3.62 -0.90
N LYS A 140 -1.16 -2.40 -0.70
CA LYS A 140 -1.05 -1.64 0.53
C LYS A 140 -2.34 -1.89 1.31
N ARG A 141 -2.24 -2.41 2.53
CA ARG A 141 -3.36 -2.56 3.45
C ARG A 141 -3.48 -1.32 4.31
N PHE A 142 -4.65 -0.71 4.29
CA PHE A 142 -5.07 0.24 5.32
C PHE A 142 -6.29 -0.35 6.02
N PRO A 143 -6.30 -0.42 7.36
CA PRO A 143 -7.51 -0.78 8.08
C PRO A 143 -8.68 0.14 7.70
N PRO A 144 -9.93 -0.36 7.64
CA PRO A 144 -11.09 0.42 7.19
C PRO A 144 -11.37 1.67 8.04
N ASP A 145 -10.99 1.63 9.31
CA ASP A 145 -11.12 2.69 10.30
C ASP A 145 -9.95 3.67 10.30
N TRP A 146 -8.91 3.43 9.50
CA TRP A 146 -7.74 4.30 9.45
C TRP A 146 -8.01 5.51 8.56
N ALA A 147 -8.08 6.69 9.16
CA ALA A 147 -8.23 7.94 8.41
C ALA A 147 -7.07 8.09 7.42
N PRO A 148 -7.30 8.51 6.17
CA PRO A 148 -6.21 8.82 5.26
C PRO A 148 -5.30 9.85 5.94
N SER A 149 -4.00 9.59 5.97
CA SER A 149 -3.00 10.53 6.45
C SER A 149 -3.08 11.81 5.61
N THR A 150 -3.91 12.75 6.05
CA THR A 150 -4.06 14.06 5.41
C THR A 150 -2.92 14.99 5.84
N GLU A 151 -2.16 14.60 6.87
CA GLU A 151 -0.88 15.21 7.26
C GLU A 151 0.27 14.65 6.41
N TYR A 152 0.28 15.00 5.12
CA TYR A 152 1.55 15.14 4.41
C TYR A 152 1.94 16.62 4.55
N GLY A 153 2.54 16.96 5.69
CA GLY A 153 3.11 18.27 5.96
C GLY A 153 4.46 18.44 5.28
#